data_AF-A0A1D6JJA5-F1
#
_entry.id   AF-A0A1D6JJA5-F1
#
_cell.length_a   1.000
_cell.length_b   1.000
_cell.length_c   1.000
_cell.angle_alpha   90.00
_cell.angle_beta   90.00
_cell.angle_gamma   90.00
#
_symmetry.space_group_name_H-M   'P 1'
#
loop_
_entity.id
_entity.type
_entity.pdbx_description
1 polymer ?
#
loop_
_entity_poly.entity_id
_entity_poly.type
_entity_poly.pdbx_seq_one_letter_code
_entity_poly.pdbx_strand_id
1 'polypeptide(L)'
;MKTGIVESDLVLTVSPHYVKELTYGPDKGVELDGVLRTKPLEIGIVNGMDVYEWDPSTDKYTSVKYDATTVRSIIASLVLTSYRDFSTE
;
A
#
# COMPACT_ATOMS: atom_id res chain seq x y z
N MET A 1 3.05 23.23 -1.44
CA MET A 1 2.61 22.25 -0.42
C MET A 1 2.44 22.86 0.97
N LYS A 2 3.48 23.48 1.56
CA LYS A 2 3.44 24.04 2.93
C LYS A 2 2.22 24.92 3.21
N THR A 3 1.95 25.92 2.38
CA THR A 3 0.78 26.80 2.54
C THR A 3 -0.54 26.04 2.51
N GLY A 4 -0.68 25.03 1.64
CA GLY A 4 -1.88 24.20 1.59
C GLY A 4 -2.12 23.44 2.90
N ILE A 5 -1.06 22.95 3.55
CA ILE A 5 -1.19 22.30 4.87
C ILE A 5 -1.63 23.32 5.91
N VAL A 6 -1.03 24.51 5.95
CA VAL A 6 -1.32 25.53 6.97
C VAL A 6 -2.75 26.07 6.85
N GLU A 7 -3.20 26.39 5.63
CA GLU A 7 -4.47 27.09 5.38
C GLU A 7 -5.71 26.17 5.28
N SER A 8 -5.54 24.85 5.14
CA SER A 8 -6.70 23.93 5.02
C SER A 8 -7.45 23.76 6.34
N ASP A 9 -8.77 23.62 6.37
CA ASP A 9 -9.48 23.28 7.61
C ASP A 9 -9.09 21.89 8.14
N LEU A 10 -8.78 20.97 7.24
CA LEU A 10 -8.42 19.59 7.55
C LEU A 10 -7.35 19.07 6.60
N VAL A 11 -6.44 18.25 7.12
CA VAL A 11 -5.42 17.56 6.33
C VAL A 11 -5.57 16.06 6.58
N LEU A 12 -5.80 15.32 5.49
CA LEU A 12 -5.97 13.87 5.50
C LEU A 12 -4.71 13.20 4.98
N THR A 13 -4.43 12.00 5.50
CA THR A 13 -3.34 11.16 5.01
C THR A 13 -3.87 9.87 4.40
N VAL A 14 -3.02 9.13 3.69
CA VAL A 14 -3.40 7.91 2.94
C VAL A 14 -3.49 6.65 3.80
N SER A 15 -3.22 6.74 5.10
CA SER A 15 -3.48 5.66 6.06
C SER A 15 -3.38 6.16 7.51
N PRO A 16 -4.08 5.53 8.47
CA PRO A 16 -3.95 5.87 9.88
C PRO A 16 -2.53 5.75 10.44
N HIS A 17 -1.71 4.83 9.88
CA HIS A 17 -0.32 4.67 10.29
C HIS A 17 0.58 5.77 9.72
N TYR A 18 0.29 6.24 8.51
CA TYR A 18 1.08 7.27 7.86
C TYR A 18 1.04 8.61 8.61
N VAL A 19 -0.08 8.91 9.27
CA VAL A 19 -0.19 10.02 10.25
C VAL A 19 0.91 9.95 11.30
N LYS A 20 1.12 8.76 11.89
CA LYS A 20 2.10 8.54 12.95
C LYS A 20 3.51 8.63 12.40
N GLU A 21 3.76 8.04 11.23
CA GLU A 21 5.07 8.06 10.59
C GLU A 21 5.55 9.48 10.32
N LEU A 22 4.68 10.34 9.75
CA LEU A 22 5.00 11.73 9.41
C LEU A 22 5.37 12.59 10.64
N THR A 23 4.88 12.23 11.82
CA THR A 23 5.07 12.99 13.06
C THR A 23 6.07 12.36 14.02
N TYR A 24 6.59 11.17 13.72
CA TYR A 24 7.48 10.39 14.59
C TYR A 24 8.90 10.96 14.71
N GLY A 25 9.33 11.84 13.79
CA GLY A 25 10.64 12.47 13.86
C GLY A 25 10.98 13.33 12.64
N PRO A 26 11.99 14.21 12.76
CA PRO A 26 12.37 15.16 11.70
C PRO A 26 12.71 14.49 10.36
N ASP A 27 13.28 13.29 10.39
CA ASP A 27 13.67 12.55 9.18
C ASP A 27 12.48 11.98 8.41
N LYS A 28 11.28 11.94 9.02
CA LYS A 28 10.08 11.33 8.42
C LYS A 28 9.18 12.36 7.77
N GLY A 29 9.00 13.52 8.40
CA GLY A 29 8.29 14.66 7.80
C GLY A 29 9.18 15.51 6.87
N VAL A 30 10.50 15.28 6.89
CA VAL A 30 11.51 15.96 6.05
C VAL A 30 11.31 17.48 6.05
N GLU A 31 11.24 18.16 4.91
CA GLU A 31 11.11 19.62 4.81
C GLU A 31 9.76 20.15 5.33
N LEU A 32 8.79 19.27 5.56
CA LEU A 32 7.45 19.61 6.03
C LEU A 32 7.24 19.32 7.52
N ASP A 33 8.15 18.58 8.15
CA ASP A 33 8.07 18.17 9.55
C ASP A 33 7.69 19.33 10.49
N GLY A 34 8.34 20.49 10.33
CA GLY A 34 8.05 21.65 11.16
C GLY A 34 6.59 22.11 11.09
N VAL A 35 5.95 22.02 9.91
CA VAL A 35 4.53 22.34 9.75
C VAL A 35 3.64 21.18 10.18
N LEU A 36 4.01 19.94 9.87
CA LEU A 36 3.26 18.74 10.23
C LEU A 36 3.16 18.56 11.75
N ARG A 37 4.12 19.08 12.53
CA ARG A 37 4.06 19.10 14.00
C ARG A 37 3.24 20.26 14.57
N THR A 38 3.05 21.35 13.82
CA THR A 38 2.25 22.50 14.25
C THR A 38 0.75 22.35 13.98
N LYS A 39 0.38 21.45 13.07
CA LYS A 39 -1.01 21.15 12.73
C LYS A 39 -1.33 19.71 13.10
N PRO A 40 -2.39 19.43 13.88
CA PRO A 40 -2.72 18.07 14.24
C PRO A 40 -3.17 17.29 13.00
N LEU A 41 -2.33 16.37 12.54
CA LEU A 41 -2.74 15.31 11.63
C LEU A 41 -3.36 14.20 12.48
N GLU A 42 -4.66 13.97 12.33
CA GLU A 42 -5.38 12.97 13.14
C GLU A 42 -6.05 11.90 12.29
N ILE A 43 -6.31 12.20 11.02
CA ILE A 43 -7.14 11.36 10.16
C ILE A 43 -6.32 10.83 9.00
N GLY A 44 -6.22 9.51 8.94
CA GLY A 44 -5.72 8.78 7.79
C GLY A 44 -6.82 7.91 7.21
N ILE A 45 -7.06 8.04 5.91
CA ILE A 45 -8.02 7.22 5.17
C ILE A 45 -7.22 6.31 4.26
N VAL A 46 -7.39 4.99 4.45
CA VAL A 46 -6.71 3.98 3.62
C VAL A 46 -7.16 4.15 2.18
N ASN A 47 -6.19 4.28 1.27
CA ASN A 47 -6.49 4.29 -0.15
C ASN A 47 -7.20 3.00 -0.57
N GLY A 48 -8.27 3.14 -1.35
CA GLY A 48 -8.96 2.02 -1.98
C GLY A 48 -8.33 1.63 -3.32
N MET A 49 -8.80 0.50 -3.86
CA MET A 49 -8.61 0.10 -5.25
C MET A 49 -9.95 -0.28 -5.86
N ASP A 50 -10.06 -0.23 -7.19
CA ASP A 50 -11.22 -0.79 -7.90
C ASP A 50 -11.15 -2.32 -7.87
N VAL A 51 -12.06 -2.94 -7.13
CA VAL A 51 -12.08 -4.40 -6.93
C VAL A 51 -12.58 -5.18 -8.14
N TYR A 52 -13.16 -4.51 -9.15
CA TYR A 52 -13.57 -5.15 -10.40
C TYR A 52 -12.44 -5.07 -11.43
N GLU A 53 -11.75 -3.94 -11.50
CA GLU A 53 -10.58 -3.79 -12.39
C GLU A 53 -9.40 -4.66 -11.92
N TRP A 54 -9.16 -4.71 -10.61
CA TRP A 54 -8.00 -5.37 -10.00
C TRP A 54 -8.33 -6.74 -9.40
N ASP A 55 -9.35 -7.42 -9.91
CA ASP A 55 -9.74 -8.77 -9.47
C ASP A 55 -8.77 -9.85 -9.99
N PRO A 56 -7.94 -10.47 -9.13
CA PRO A 56 -6.97 -11.48 -9.55
C PRO A 56 -7.61 -12.74 -10.14
N SER A 57 -8.91 -12.96 -9.92
CA SER A 57 -9.64 -14.11 -10.46
C SER A 57 -9.99 -13.93 -11.94
N THR A 58 -10.02 -12.70 -12.44
CA THR A 58 -10.41 -12.37 -13.82
C THR A 58 -9.34 -11.59 -14.61
N ASP A 59 -8.25 -11.18 -13.97
CA ASP A 59 -7.47 -10.00 -14.40
C ASP A 59 -6.74 -10.00 -15.78
N LYS A 60 -6.85 -10.94 -16.72
CA LYS A 60 -6.03 -11.09 -17.96
C LYS A 60 -4.48 -10.93 -17.95
N TYR A 61 -3.84 -10.13 -17.10
CA TYR A 61 -2.39 -9.89 -17.07
C TYR A 61 -1.63 -10.86 -16.16
N THR A 62 -2.31 -11.44 -15.17
CA THR A 62 -1.80 -12.47 -14.27
C THR A 62 -1.93 -13.85 -14.93
N SER A 63 -0.83 -14.58 -15.06
CA SER A 63 -0.79 -15.89 -15.74
C SER A 63 -1.63 -16.98 -15.04
N VAL A 64 -1.75 -16.92 -13.72
CA VAL A 64 -2.56 -17.85 -12.93
C VAL A 64 -3.58 -17.07 -12.13
N LYS A 65 -4.86 -17.31 -12.40
CA LYS A 65 -5.97 -16.65 -11.71
C LYS A 65 -6.19 -17.25 -10.33
N TYR A 66 -6.46 -16.40 -9.35
CA TYR A 66 -6.66 -16.82 -7.98
C TYR A 66 -7.67 -15.93 -7.25
N ASP A 67 -8.15 -16.45 -6.13
CA ASP A 67 -9.01 -15.77 -5.17
C ASP A 67 -8.49 -16.01 -3.75
N ALA A 68 -9.23 -15.52 -2.76
CA ALA A 68 -8.87 -15.63 -1.34
C ALA A 68 -8.71 -17.09 -0.86
N THR A 69 -9.32 -18.06 -1.53
CA THR A 69 -9.30 -19.48 -1.15
C THR A 69 -8.21 -20.27 -1.86
N THR A 70 -7.82 -19.84 -3.06
CA THR A 70 -6.88 -20.55 -3.94
C THR A 70 -5.45 -19.98 -3.90
N VAL A 71 -5.25 -18.77 -3.36
CA VAL A 71 -3.93 -18.11 -3.32
C VAL A 71 -2.83 -19.00 -2.72
N ARG A 72 -3.13 -19.75 -1.64
CA ARG A 72 -2.14 -20.61 -0.97
C ARG A 72 -1.75 -21.82 -1.82
N SER A 73 -2.73 -22.47 -2.46
CA SER A 73 -2.46 -23.66 -3.29
C SER A 73 -1.69 -23.30 -4.56
N ILE A 74 -1.99 -22.14 -5.15
CA ILE A 74 -1.32 -21.64 -6.35
C ILE A 74 0.14 -21.30 -6.04
N ILE A 75 0.44 -20.62 -4.93
CA ILE A 75 1.82 -20.36 -4.51
C ILE A 75 2.59 -21.68 -4.37
N ALA A 76 2.02 -22.68 -3.69
CA ALA A 76 2.67 -23.97 -3.51
C ALA A 76 2.93 -24.68 -4.85
N SER A 77 1.96 -24.66 -5.78
CA SER A 77 2.12 -25.24 -7.11
C SER A 77 3.19 -24.54 -7.94
N LEU A 78 3.22 -23.20 -7.94
CA LEU A 78 4.19 -22.42 -8.71
C LEU A 78 5.62 -22.66 -8.21
N VAL A 79 5.82 -22.71 -6.88
CA VAL A 79 7.14 -23.01 -6.30
C VAL A 79 7.62 -24.41 -6.69
N LEU A 80 6.73 -25.40 -6.68
CA LEU A 80 7.06 -26.78 -7.07
C LEU A 80 7.37 -26.92 -8.56
N THR A 81 6.64 -26.22 -9.42
CA THR A 81 6.92 -26.20 -10.86
C THR A 81 8.30 -25.60 -11.14
N SER A 82 8.61 -24.44 -10.55
CA SER A 82 9.93 -23.80 -10.71
C SER A 82 11.08 -24.67 -10.22
N TYR A 83 10.88 -25.47 -9.17
CA TYR A 83 11.91 -26.38 -8.66
C TYR A 83 12.14 -27.59 -9.58
N ARG A 84 11.07 -28.09 -10.22
CA ARG A 84 11.18 -29.20 -11.19
C ARG A 84 11.96 -28.77 -12.43
N ASP A 85 11.66 -27.59 -12.95
CA ASP A 85 12.34 -27.04 -14.13
C ASP A 85 13.84 -26.82 -13.90
N PHE A 86 14.26 -26.55 -12.65
CA PHE A 86 15.67 -26.39 -12.26
C PHE A 86 16.42 -27.72 -12.03
N SER A 87 15.70 -28.83 -11.87
CA SER A 87 16.26 -30.16 -11.57
C SER A 87 16.50 -31.03 -12.81
N THR A 88 16.09 -30.54 -13.99
CA THR A 88 16.18 -31.22 -15.28
C THR A 88 17.29 -30.69 -16.20
N GLU A 89 18.13 -29.76 -15.71
CA GLU A 89 19.42 -29.36 -16.31
C GLU A 89 20.59 -29.97 -15.52
#